data_AF-A0A803TLT4-F1
#
_entry.id   AF-A0A803TLT4-F1
#
_cell.length_a   1.000
_cell.length_b   1.000
_cell.length_c   1.000
_cell.angle_alpha   90.00
_cell.angle_beta   90.00
_cell.angle_gamma   90.00
#
_symmetry.space_group_name_H-M   'P 1'
#
loop_
_entity.id
_entity.type
_entity.pdbx_description
1 polymer ?
#
loop_
_entity_poly.entity_id
_entity_poly.type
_entity_poly.pdbx_seq_one_letter_code
_entity_poly.pdbx_strand_id
1 'polypeptide(L)'
;MEQKTPKTRKRSSKVHKIQPKEHPTEDVQDAEEKLMSLALDKDGDGDEFVDVCQSGLMICRELHDKLFEHQKEGVAFLYNLYHKKRQGGILADDMGLGKTIQIIAFLSGMFDAGLVRSVLLIMPVTLVNNWMREFANWVPGIRVKVFHGTSKKEREQNLEQIQRRTGVLLTSYQMVLLALLFLKTKQGQVSL
;
A
#
# COMPACT_ATOMS: atom_id res chain seq x y z
N MET A 1 -12.91 57.06 45.93
CA MET A 1 -14.38 57.07 46.01
C MET A 1 -14.93 57.15 44.60
N GLU A 2 -15.74 56.15 44.27
CA GLU A 2 -16.68 55.98 43.15
C GLU A 2 -16.35 56.53 41.74
N GLN A 3 -16.04 55.60 40.83
CA GLN A 3 -16.37 55.73 39.41
C GLN A 3 -17.31 54.59 38.97
N LYS A 4 -18.54 55.01 38.66
CA LYS A 4 -19.49 54.55 37.63
C LYS A 4 -19.61 53.05 37.32
N THR A 5 -20.71 52.47 37.79
CA THR A 5 -21.38 51.30 37.21
C THR A 5 -22.21 51.70 35.98
N PRO A 6 -22.18 50.92 34.87
CA PRO A 6 -23.10 51.10 33.75
C PRO A 6 -24.36 50.23 33.91
N LYS A 7 -25.54 50.86 33.77
CA LYS A 7 -26.86 50.21 33.77
C LYS A 7 -27.16 49.51 32.44
N THR A 8 -27.82 48.37 32.60
CA THR A 8 -28.28 47.35 31.65
C THR A 8 -29.14 47.89 30.49
N ARG A 9 -28.77 47.56 29.25
CA ARG A 9 -29.57 47.85 28.03
C ARG A 9 -30.34 46.60 27.61
N LYS A 10 -31.67 46.62 27.83
CA LYS A 10 -32.62 45.63 27.30
C LYS A 10 -32.63 45.69 25.77
N ARG A 11 -32.36 44.57 25.08
CA ARG A 11 -32.60 44.41 23.63
C ARG A 11 -33.91 43.66 23.43
N SER A 12 -34.88 44.38 22.87
CA SER A 12 -36.19 43.88 22.45
C SER A 12 -36.07 42.98 21.21
N SER A 13 -36.90 41.96 21.18
CA SER A 13 -37.04 40.92 20.18
C SER A 13 -37.54 41.43 18.83
N LYS A 14 -36.93 40.96 17.74
CA LYS A 14 -37.56 40.94 16.41
C LYS A 14 -37.28 39.61 15.74
N VAL A 15 -38.32 38.79 15.71
CA VAL A 15 -38.44 37.53 14.99
C VAL A 15 -38.25 37.82 13.49
N HIS A 16 -37.24 37.21 12.86
CA HIS A 16 -37.17 37.09 11.41
C HIS A 16 -37.55 35.65 11.03
N LYS A 17 -38.70 35.51 10.35
CA LYS A 17 -39.09 34.28 9.65
C LYS A 17 -38.06 34.03 8.54
N ILE A 18 -37.35 32.91 8.61
CA ILE A 18 -36.55 32.39 7.50
C ILE A 18 -37.51 31.60 6.63
N GLN A 19 -37.71 32.04 5.38
CA GLN A 19 -38.36 31.23 4.35
C GLN A 19 -37.33 30.25 3.76
N PRO A 20 -37.70 29.00 3.44
CA PRO A 20 -36.80 28.06 2.77
C PRO A 20 -36.64 28.46 1.29
N LYS A 21 -35.40 28.56 0.80
CA LYS A 21 -35.14 28.57 -0.64
C LYS A 21 -34.83 27.13 -1.06
N GLU A 22 -35.69 26.58 -1.92
CA GLU A 22 -35.42 25.34 -2.66
C GLU A 22 -34.56 25.63 -3.90
N HIS A 23 -33.85 24.56 -4.34
CA HIS A 23 -33.04 24.34 -5.54
C HIS A 23 -31.52 24.64 -5.45
N PRO A 24 -30.72 23.56 -5.57
CA PRO A 24 -30.11 23.24 -6.86
C PRO A 24 -30.27 21.74 -7.23
N THR A 25 -30.99 21.46 -8.31
CA THR A 25 -31.07 20.12 -8.95
C THR A 25 -30.21 20.01 -10.21
N GLU A 26 -29.67 21.12 -10.71
CA GLU A 26 -28.86 21.13 -11.95
C GLU A 26 -27.42 20.62 -11.71
N ASP A 27 -26.83 20.88 -10.53
CA ASP A 27 -25.45 20.46 -10.23
C ASP A 27 -25.29 18.95 -10.00
N VAL A 28 -26.37 18.26 -9.61
CA VAL A 28 -26.34 16.81 -9.31
C VAL A 28 -26.46 16.00 -10.59
N GLN A 29 -27.22 16.50 -11.57
CA GLN A 29 -27.43 15.82 -12.86
C GLN A 29 -26.17 15.86 -13.71
N ASP A 30 -25.48 17.00 -13.78
CA ASP A 30 -24.17 17.12 -14.44
C ASP A 30 -23.11 16.23 -13.78
N ALA A 31 -23.16 16.07 -12.46
CA ALA A 31 -22.24 15.20 -11.74
C ALA A 31 -22.54 13.71 -11.96
N GLU A 32 -23.82 13.32 -12.02
CA GLU A 32 -24.26 11.95 -12.33
C GLU A 32 -23.96 11.58 -13.78
N GLU A 33 -24.16 12.50 -14.73
CA GLU A 33 -23.86 12.28 -16.15
C GLU A 33 -22.35 12.22 -16.40
N LYS A 34 -21.56 13.02 -15.67
CA LYS A 34 -20.09 12.93 -15.67
C LYS A 34 -19.57 11.64 -15.03
N LEU A 35 -20.22 11.16 -13.96
CA LEU A 35 -19.91 9.88 -13.33
C LEU A 35 -20.32 8.70 -14.23
N MET A 36 -21.43 8.83 -14.95
CA MET A 36 -21.94 7.82 -15.88
C MET A 36 -21.08 7.77 -17.15
N SER A 37 -20.65 8.89 -17.71
CA SER A 37 -19.68 8.93 -18.81
C SER A 37 -18.30 8.38 -18.41
N LEU A 38 -17.82 8.65 -17.19
CA LEU A 38 -16.63 8.00 -16.62
C LEU A 38 -16.80 6.48 -16.46
N ALA A 39 -18.03 6.00 -16.25
CA ALA A 39 -18.35 4.57 -16.16
C ALA A 39 -18.53 3.91 -17.54
N LEU A 40 -18.89 4.69 -18.57
CA LEU A 40 -19.15 4.23 -19.94
C LEU A 40 -17.90 4.19 -20.83
N ASP A 41 -16.78 4.78 -20.42
CA ASP A 41 -15.48 4.60 -21.09
C ASP A 41 -14.84 3.21 -20.84
N LYS A 42 -15.56 2.26 -20.21
CA LYS A 42 -15.13 0.87 -20.04
C LYS A 42 -15.63 -0.10 -21.13
N ASP A 43 -16.07 0.42 -22.27
CA ASP A 43 -16.26 -0.39 -23.48
C ASP A 43 -14.91 -0.63 -24.18
N GLY A 44 -14.08 -1.43 -23.52
CA GLY A 44 -12.86 -2.01 -24.03
C GLY A 44 -12.65 -3.34 -23.34
N ASP A 45 -13.25 -4.39 -23.90
CA ASP A 45 -13.02 -5.81 -23.57
C ASP A 45 -11.56 -6.17 -23.90
N GLY A 46 -10.64 -5.65 -23.10
CA GLY A 46 -9.23 -5.96 -23.10
C GLY A 46 -8.89 -6.36 -21.69
N ASP A 47 -8.57 -7.65 -21.48
CA ASP A 47 -8.35 -8.27 -20.18
C ASP A 47 -7.78 -7.29 -19.15
N GLU A 48 -8.48 -7.11 -18.02
CA GLU A 48 -8.06 -6.25 -16.89
C GLU A 48 -6.66 -6.64 -16.39
N PHE A 49 -6.27 -7.90 -16.64
CA PHE A 49 -4.97 -8.47 -16.35
C PHE A 49 -4.23 -8.90 -17.62
N VAL A 50 -2.91 -8.72 -17.63
CA VAL A 50 -2.03 -9.06 -18.74
C VAL A 50 -0.97 -10.06 -18.27
N ASP A 51 -0.67 -11.05 -19.11
CA ASP A 51 0.43 -11.99 -18.87
C ASP A 51 1.78 -11.29 -19.11
N VAL A 52 2.61 -11.23 -18.09
CA VAL A 52 3.95 -10.62 -18.16
C VAL A 52 4.88 -11.52 -18.96
N CYS A 53 5.24 -11.09 -20.18
CA CYS A 53 6.17 -11.79 -21.08
C CYS A 53 5.83 -13.27 -21.31
N GLN A 54 4.54 -13.62 -21.35
CA GLN A 54 4.06 -15.02 -21.52
C GLN A 54 4.62 -15.97 -20.45
N SER A 55 4.90 -15.45 -19.26
CA SER A 55 5.43 -16.24 -18.15
C SER A 55 4.33 -17.02 -17.42
N GLY A 56 3.07 -16.68 -17.62
CA GLY A 56 1.92 -17.17 -16.87
C GLY A 56 1.67 -16.42 -15.56
N LEU A 57 2.34 -15.27 -15.34
CA LEU A 57 2.02 -14.35 -14.25
C LEU A 57 1.15 -13.23 -14.78
N MET A 58 -0.06 -13.13 -14.23
CA MET A 58 -1.01 -12.08 -14.57
C MET A 58 -0.82 -10.88 -13.63
N ILE A 59 -0.73 -9.66 -14.18
CA ILE A 59 -0.77 -8.40 -13.43
C ILE A 59 -1.77 -7.43 -14.04
N CYS A 60 -2.30 -6.49 -13.26
CA CYS A 60 -3.24 -5.48 -13.79
C CYS A 60 -2.61 -4.70 -14.96
N ARG A 61 -3.39 -4.48 -16.02
CA ARG A 61 -2.98 -3.77 -17.24
C ARG A 61 -2.36 -2.40 -16.95
N GLU A 62 -2.97 -1.63 -16.05
CA GLU A 62 -2.45 -0.30 -15.67
C GLU A 62 -1.05 -0.35 -15.06
N LEU A 63 -0.75 -1.42 -14.31
CA LEU A 63 0.58 -1.63 -13.75
C LEU A 63 1.55 -2.10 -14.84
N HIS A 64 1.12 -3.06 -15.66
CA HIS A 64 1.90 -3.59 -16.78
C HIS A 64 2.37 -2.50 -17.73
N ASP A 65 1.48 -1.60 -18.14
CA ASP A 65 1.75 -0.59 -19.15
C ASP A 65 2.68 0.53 -18.66
N LYS A 66 2.82 0.68 -17.33
CA LYS A 66 3.78 1.59 -16.71
C LYS A 66 5.19 1.01 -16.59
N LEU A 67 5.37 -0.30 -16.77
CA LEU A 67 6.68 -0.94 -16.68
C LEU A 67 7.46 -0.78 -17.98
N PHE A 68 8.77 -0.55 -17.86
CA PHE A 68 9.68 -0.68 -18.99
C PHE A 68 9.88 -2.15 -19.39
N GLU A 69 10.30 -2.40 -20.62
CA GLU A 69 10.40 -3.76 -21.14
C GLU A 69 11.39 -4.63 -20.33
N HIS A 70 12.55 -4.09 -19.97
CA HIS A 70 13.51 -4.78 -19.10
C HIS A 70 12.95 -5.06 -17.70
N GLN A 71 12.00 -4.25 -17.22
CA GLN A 71 11.34 -4.50 -15.94
C GLN A 71 10.35 -5.65 -16.02
N LYS A 72 9.61 -5.76 -17.14
CA LYS A 72 8.72 -6.90 -17.40
C LYS A 72 9.52 -8.20 -17.51
N GLU A 73 10.66 -8.17 -18.19
CA GLU A 73 11.59 -9.30 -18.25
C GLU A 73 12.08 -9.72 -16.86
N GLY A 74 12.44 -8.76 -16.00
CA GLY A 74 12.83 -9.02 -14.61
C GLY A 74 11.70 -9.66 -13.78
N VAL A 75 10.46 -9.19 -13.95
CA VAL A 75 9.28 -9.78 -13.31
C VAL A 75 9.05 -11.21 -13.78
N ALA A 76 9.08 -11.44 -15.10
CA ALA A 76 8.93 -12.76 -15.70
C ALA A 76 10.05 -13.71 -15.26
N PHE A 77 11.29 -13.22 -15.15
CA PHE A 77 12.42 -13.98 -14.62
C PHE A 77 12.16 -14.47 -13.18
N LEU A 78 11.71 -13.58 -12.29
CA LEU A 78 11.39 -13.93 -10.91
C LEU A 78 10.26 -14.96 -10.83
N TYR A 79 9.20 -14.78 -11.62
CA TYR A 79 8.11 -15.75 -11.67
C TYR A 79 8.55 -17.11 -12.21
N ASN A 80 9.36 -17.13 -13.26
CA ASN A 80 9.89 -18.37 -13.83
C ASN A 80 10.73 -19.15 -12.81
N LEU A 81 11.47 -18.48 -11.93
CA LEU A 81 12.20 -19.14 -10.83
C LEU A 81 11.25 -19.77 -9.82
N TYR A 82 10.19 -19.05 -9.43
CA TYR A 82 9.14 -19.57 -8.56
C TYR A 82 8.44 -20.78 -9.19
N HIS A 83 7.99 -20.64 -10.44
CA HIS A 83 7.26 -21.68 -11.19
C HIS A 83 8.09 -22.96 -11.34
N LYS A 84 9.40 -22.83 -11.60
CA LYS A 84 10.35 -23.96 -11.68
C LYS A 84 10.80 -24.49 -10.31
N LYS A 85 10.19 -24.05 -9.21
CA LYS A 85 10.50 -24.45 -7.83
C LYS A 85 11.99 -24.31 -7.47
N ARG A 86 12.65 -23.26 -7.97
CA ARG A 86 14.04 -22.93 -7.62
C ARG A 86 14.09 -22.28 -6.23
N GLN A 87 15.26 -22.35 -5.58
CA GLN A 87 15.44 -21.80 -4.22
C GLN A 87 15.50 -20.26 -4.16
N GLY A 88 15.54 -19.59 -5.32
CA GLY A 88 15.59 -18.12 -5.43
C GLY A 88 16.35 -17.68 -6.67
N GLY A 89 16.63 -16.38 -6.76
CA GLY A 89 17.42 -15.76 -7.81
C GLY A 89 17.99 -14.42 -7.39
N ILE A 90 18.96 -13.94 -8.17
CA ILE A 90 19.60 -12.64 -7.96
C ILE A 90 19.18 -11.74 -9.11
N LEU A 91 18.52 -10.63 -8.78
CA LEU A 91 18.20 -9.57 -9.73
C LEU A 91 19.33 -8.54 -9.70
N ALA A 92 20.26 -8.66 -10.65
CA ALA A 92 21.54 -7.94 -10.65
C ALA A 92 21.60 -6.80 -11.69
N ASP A 93 20.46 -6.26 -12.09
CA ASP A 93 20.39 -5.11 -13.00
C ASP A 93 21.19 -3.91 -12.46
N ASP A 94 21.63 -3.03 -13.36
CA ASP A 94 22.32 -1.79 -12.99
C ASP A 94 21.52 -0.93 -12.01
N MET A 95 22.25 -0.10 -11.26
CA MET A 95 21.65 0.87 -10.34
C MET A 95 20.80 1.86 -11.12
N GLY A 96 19.58 2.14 -10.63
CA GLY A 96 18.65 3.07 -11.28
C GLY A 96 17.65 2.43 -12.26
N LEU A 97 17.80 1.14 -12.63
CA LEU A 97 16.87 0.47 -13.56
C LEU A 97 15.49 0.08 -12.96
N GLY A 98 15.23 0.47 -11.71
CA GLY A 98 13.92 0.29 -11.08
C GLY A 98 13.67 -1.11 -10.53
N LYS A 99 14.71 -1.79 -10.01
CA LYS A 99 14.58 -3.11 -9.34
C LYS A 99 13.48 -3.14 -8.26
N THR A 100 13.29 -2.05 -7.52
CA THR A 100 12.21 -1.93 -6.54
C THR A 100 10.84 -2.13 -7.19
N ILE A 101 10.60 -1.47 -8.33
CA ILE A 101 9.32 -1.54 -9.05
C ILE A 101 9.12 -2.95 -9.63
N GLN A 102 10.18 -3.59 -10.14
CA GLN A 102 10.12 -4.97 -10.59
C GLN A 102 9.67 -5.92 -9.47
N ILE A 103 10.24 -5.77 -8.26
CA ILE A 103 9.83 -6.59 -7.10
C ILE A 103 8.38 -6.28 -6.71
N ILE A 104 7.96 -5.01 -6.70
CA ILE A 104 6.58 -4.64 -6.38
C ILE A 104 5.59 -5.23 -7.38
N ALA A 105 5.88 -5.14 -8.68
CA ALA A 105 5.03 -5.69 -9.73
C ALA A 105 4.95 -7.23 -9.66
N PHE A 106 6.09 -7.88 -9.43
CA PHE A 106 6.12 -9.32 -9.17
C PHE A 106 5.23 -9.68 -7.96
N LEU A 107 5.35 -8.97 -6.84
CA LEU A 107 4.53 -9.21 -5.67
C LEU A 107 3.04 -8.97 -5.92
N SER A 108 2.67 -7.96 -6.72
CA SER A 108 1.28 -7.72 -7.12
C SER A 108 0.67 -8.97 -7.75
N GLY A 109 1.28 -9.48 -8.81
CA GLY A 109 0.77 -10.68 -9.48
C GLY A 109 0.73 -11.90 -8.56
N MET A 110 1.73 -12.06 -7.68
CA MET A 110 1.76 -13.17 -6.72
C MET A 110 0.63 -13.09 -5.67
N PHE A 111 0.26 -11.89 -5.22
CA PHE A 111 -0.87 -11.68 -4.32
C PHE A 111 -2.21 -11.86 -5.04
N ASP A 112 -2.36 -11.30 -6.23
CA ASP A 112 -3.58 -11.38 -7.03
C ASP A 112 -3.90 -12.84 -7.43
N ALA A 113 -2.86 -13.63 -7.76
CA ALA A 113 -2.97 -15.06 -8.02
C ALA A 113 -3.13 -15.92 -6.74
N GLY A 114 -3.09 -15.32 -5.54
CA GLY A 114 -3.19 -16.05 -4.27
C GLY A 114 -2.01 -16.99 -3.97
N LEU A 115 -0.89 -16.83 -4.67
CA LEU A 115 0.30 -17.68 -4.54
C LEU A 115 1.13 -17.35 -3.29
N VAL A 116 0.98 -16.14 -2.76
CA VAL A 116 1.57 -15.70 -1.50
C VAL A 116 0.53 -15.03 -0.61
N ARG A 117 0.70 -15.20 0.70
CA ARG A 117 -0.15 -14.52 1.71
C ARG A 117 0.60 -13.46 2.49
N SER A 118 1.85 -13.72 2.86
CA SER A 118 2.65 -12.78 3.63
C SER A 118 4.07 -12.79 3.11
N VAL A 119 4.67 -11.61 2.95
CA VAL A 119 6.03 -11.44 2.43
C VAL A 119 6.86 -10.59 3.39
N LEU A 120 8.08 -11.02 3.68
CA LEU A 120 9.04 -10.27 4.47
C LEU A 120 10.10 -9.67 3.54
N LEU A 121 10.23 -8.34 3.54
CA LEU A 121 11.29 -7.64 2.82
C LEU A 121 12.31 -7.09 3.81
N ILE A 122 13.57 -7.43 3.61
CA ILE A 122 14.70 -7.02 4.47
C ILE A 122 15.55 -6.02 3.69
N MET A 123 15.78 -4.84 4.27
CA MET A 123 16.48 -3.74 3.60
C MET A 123 17.22 -2.82 4.59
N PRO A 124 18.15 -1.97 4.14
CA PRO A 124 18.66 -0.87 4.96
C PRO A 124 17.51 0.02 5.47
N VAL A 125 17.60 0.49 6.71
CA VAL A 125 16.56 1.33 7.35
C VAL A 125 16.25 2.57 6.52
N THR A 126 17.29 3.15 5.91
CA THR A 126 17.19 4.34 5.05
C THR A 126 16.30 4.13 3.83
N LEU A 127 16.09 2.88 3.38
CA LEU A 127 15.24 2.57 2.23
C LEU A 127 13.78 2.31 2.61
N VAL A 128 13.45 2.09 3.88
CA VAL A 128 12.09 1.71 4.30
C VAL A 128 11.04 2.73 3.85
N ASN A 129 11.30 4.02 4.07
CA ASN A 129 10.39 5.10 3.64
C ASN A 129 10.28 5.21 2.11
N ASN A 130 11.34 4.84 1.38
CA ASN A 130 11.28 4.78 -0.06
C ASN A 130 10.34 3.67 -0.52
N TRP A 131 10.54 2.44 -0.01
CA TRP A 131 9.69 1.30 -0.34
C TRP A 131 8.22 1.53 0.02
N MET A 132 7.92 2.14 1.16
CA MET A 132 6.55 2.51 1.54
C MET A 132 5.91 3.45 0.50
N ARG A 133 6.64 4.45 0.01
CA ARG A 133 6.14 5.36 -1.04
C ARG A 133 5.95 4.64 -2.37
N GLU A 134 6.91 3.80 -2.78
CA GLU A 134 6.77 3.03 -4.02
C GLU A 134 5.55 2.10 -3.96
N PHE A 135 5.33 1.37 -2.87
CA PHE A 135 4.12 0.55 -2.73
C PHE A 135 2.84 1.37 -2.82
N ALA A 136 2.78 2.53 -2.15
CA ALA A 136 1.62 3.41 -2.21
C ALA A 136 1.36 3.97 -3.63
N ASN A 137 2.42 4.24 -4.39
CA ASN A 137 2.33 4.81 -5.73
C ASN A 137 1.98 3.76 -6.78
N TRP A 138 2.56 2.56 -6.69
CA TRP A 138 2.46 1.54 -7.73
C TRP A 138 1.33 0.55 -7.48
N VAL A 139 1.11 0.14 -6.22
CA VAL A 139 0.11 -0.88 -5.87
C VAL A 139 -0.56 -0.54 -4.53
N PRO A 140 -1.41 0.51 -4.47
CA PRO A 140 -2.02 0.99 -3.23
C PRO A 140 -2.93 -0.05 -2.54
N GLY A 141 -3.36 -1.09 -3.26
CA GLY A 141 -4.16 -2.18 -2.70
C GLY A 141 -3.39 -3.13 -1.78
N ILE A 142 -2.05 -3.18 -1.86
CA ILE A 142 -1.23 -4.06 -1.02
C ILE A 142 -1.02 -3.43 0.35
N ARG A 143 -1.37 -4.18 1.40
CA ARG A 143 -1.09 -3.78 2.78
C ARG A 143 0.40 -3.90 3.08
N VAL A 144 1.04 -2.79 3.42
CA VAL A 144 2.44 -2.76 3.84
C VAL A 144 2.57 -2.27 5.28
N LYS A 145 3.38 -2.96 6.09
CA LYS A 145 3.68 -2.60 7.47
C LYS A 145 5.18 -2.61 7.72
N VAL A 146 5.60 -1.81 8.68
CA VAL A 146 7.01 -1.69 9.06
C VAL A 146 7.24 -2.38 10.40
N PHE A 147 8.22 -3.28 10.43
CA PHE A 147 8.76 -3.95 11.61
C PHE A 147 10.12 -3.34 11.94
N HIS A 148 10.11 -2.07 12.32
CA HIS A 148 11.29 -1.32 12.71
C HIS A 148 10.94 -0.35 13.85
N GLY A 149 11.95 0.11 14.59
CA GLY A 149 11.78 1.06 15.70
C GLY A 149 11.91 0.44 17.10
N THR A 150 11.88 1.33 18.09
CA THR A 150 12.12 1.03 19.51
C THR A 150 10.88 0.48 20.23
N SER A 151 9.68 0.78 19.73
CA SER A 151 8.42 0.31 20.32
C SER A 151 8.19 -1.17 20.04
N LYS A 152 8.49 -2.03 21.02
CA LYS A 152 8.22 -3.47 20.94
C LYS A 152 6.73 -3.76 20.66
N LYS A 153 5.84 -3.04 21.33
CA LYS A 153 4.39 -3.19 21.21
C LYS A 153 3.90 -2.92 19.78
N GLU A 154 4.38 -1.85 19.16
CA GLU A 154 4.00 -1.50 17.79
C GLU A 154 4.47 -2.57 16.79
N ARG A 155 5.70 -3.06 16.97
CA ARG A 155 6.25 -4.15 16.15
C ARG A 155 5.41 -5.43 16.25
N GLU A 156 5.03 -5.82 17.46
CA GLU A 156 4.18 -7.00 17.70
C GLU A 156 2.79 -6.83 17.05
N GLN A 157 2.18 -5.65 17.20
CA GLN A 157 0.89 -5.34 16.57
C GLN A 157 0.95 -5.36 15.03
N ASN A 158 2.01 -4.80 14.44
CA ASN A 158 2.19 -4.83 12.99
C ASN A 158 2.42 -6.25 12.48
N LEU A 159 3.19 -7.06 13.21
CA LEU A 159 3.40 -8.47 12.89
C LEU A 159 2.10 -9.27 12.96
N GLU A 160 1.33 -9.13 14.04
CA GLU A 160 0.03 -9.80 14.18
C GLU A 160 -0.93 -9.43 13.04
N GLN A 161 -0.94 -8.16 12.63
CA GLN A 161 -1.79 -7.72 11.52
C GLN A 161 -1.42 -8.41 10.21
N ILE A 162 -0.12 -8.55 9.88
CA ILE A 162 0.34 -9.22 8.65
C ILE A 162 0.27 -10.76 8.73
N GLN A 163 0.28 -11.33 9.94
CA GLN A 163 0.03 -12.76 10.11
C GLN A 163 -1.45 -13.11 9.94
N ARG A 164 -2.34 -12.24 10.43
CA ARG A 164 -3.80 -12.44 10.30
C ARG A 164 -4.33 -12.02 8.93
N ARG A 165 -3.72 -11.01 8.30
CA ARG A 165 -4.16 -10.43 7.02
C ARG A 165 -3.04 -10.52 5.99
N THR A 166 -3.40 -10.72 4.73
CA THR A 166 -2.45 -10.73 3.62
C THR A 166 -1.67 -9.40 3.52
N GLY A 167 -0.37 -9.46 3.27
CA GLY A 167 0.43 -8.25 3.05
C GLY A 167 1.96 -8.40 3.15
N VAL A 168 2.64 -7.26 3.15
CA VAL A 168 4.10 -7.14 3.15
C VAL A 168 4.59 -6.53 4.46
N LEU A 169 5.62 -7.14 5.06
CA LEU A 169 6.31 -6.63 6.23
C LEU A 169 7.72 -6.16 5.84
N LEU A 170 8.02 -4.88 6.05
CA LEU A 170 9.35 -4.30 5.83
C LEU A 170 10.15 -4.35 7.13
N THR A 171 11.38 -4.84 7.09
CA THR A 171 12.26 -4.87 8.25
C THR A 171 13.69 -4.50 7.87
N SER A 172 14.54 -4.30 8.88
CA SER A 172 15.97 -4.04 8.68
C SER A 172 16.84 -5.20 9.09
N TYR A 173 18.06 -5.26 8.56
CA TYR A 173 19.04 -6.29 8.92
C TYR A 173 19.25 -6.37 10.43
N GLN A 174 19.38 -5.22 11.10
CA GLN A 174 19.56 -5.16 12.55
C GLN A 174 18.38 -5.82 13.29
N MET A 175 17.16 -5.59 12.83
CA MET A 175 15.95 -6.16 13.43
C MET A 175 15.91 -7.68 13.29
N VAL A 176 16.31 -8.20 12.13
CA VAL A 176 16.40 -9.65 11.90
C VAL A 176 17.49 -10.28 12.78
N LEU A 177 18.66 -9.66 12.87
CA LEU A 177 19.75 -10.14 13.73
C LEU A 177 19.33 -10.19 15.20
N LEU A 178 18.68 -9.14 15.71
CA LEU A 178 18.15 -9.12 17.08
C LEU A 178 17.12 -10.23 17.32
N ALA A 179 16.22 -10.47 16.37
CA ALA A 179 15.23 -11.53 16.46
C ALA A 179 15.89 -12.92 16.48
N LEU A 180 16.88 -13.16 15.60
CA LEU A 180 17.61 -14.43 15.56
C LEU A 180 18.42 -14.68 16.83
N LEU A 181 19.07 -13.65 17.38
CA LEU A 181 19.79 -13.77 18.65
C LEU A 181 18.84 -14.12 19.80
N PHE A 182 17.69 -13.45 19.88
CA PHE A 182 16.67 -13.76 20.88
C PHE A 182 16.18 -15.21 20.77
N LEU A 183 15.92 -15.71 19.56
CA LEU A 183 15.51 -17.10 19.34
C LEU A 183 16.60 -18.11 19.75
N LYS A 184 17.87 -17.82 19.42
CA LYS A 184 18.99 -18.66 19.86
C LYS A 184 19.11 -18.71 21.38
N THR A 185 18.97 -17.58 22.07
CA THR A 185 19.00 -17.53 23.54
C THR A 185 17.85 -18.32 24.15
N LYS A 186 16.65 -18.28 23.55
CA LYS A 186 15.49 -19.05 24.03
C LYS A 186 15.63 -20.55 23.80
N GLN A 187 16.16 -20.98 22.66
CA GLN A 187 16.41 -22.41 22.40
C GLN A 187 17.55 -22.97 23.27
N GLY A 188 18.56 -22.16 23.60
CA GLY A 188 19.65 -22.56 24.49
C GLY A 188 19.26 -22.74 25.97
N GLN A 189 18.09 -22.24 26.40
CA GLN A 189 17.59 -22.43 27.77
C GLN A 189 16.67 -23.65 27.95
N VAL A 190 16.37 -24.40 26.88
CA VAL A 190 15.47 -25.59 26.93
C VAL A 190 16.27 -26.92 26.94
N SER A 191 17.61 -26.86 27.01
CA SER A 191 18.49 -28.05 27.03
C SER A 191 19.21 -28.28 28.37
N LEU A 192 18.61 -27.91 29.51
CA LEU A 192 19.12 -28.27 30.85
C LEU A 192 18.03 -28.95 31.67
#